data_AF-A0A7U9XHG2-F1
#
_entry.id   AF-A0A7U9XHG2-F1
#
_cell.length_a   1.000
_cell.length_b   1.000
_cell.length_c   1.000
_cell.angle_alpha   90.00
_cell.angle_beta   90.00
_cell.angle_gamma   90.00
#
_symmetry.space_group_name_H-M   'P 1'
#
loop_
_entity.id
_entity.type
_entity.pdbx_description
1 polymer ?
#
loop_
_entity_poly.entity_id
_entity_poly.type
_entity_poly.pdbx_seq_one_letter_code
_entity_poly.pdbx_strand_id
1 'polypeptide(L)'
;MPFGRGCTYYVGTVPERDGLAKLLDMVCDEAGVRPVIAEETELEVTRRVTETQEIYFIMNFKDQELALPGVFAGKTDILTGRVLTVGEQLKKYEVRVVSVPRA
;
A
#
# COMPACT_ATOMS: atom_id res chain seq x y z
N MET A 1 13.70 -13.85 20.85
CA MET A 1 14.78 -13.55 21.81
C MET A 1 15.55 -12.36 21.24
N PRO A 2 15.74 -11.26 22.00
CA PRO A 2 16.53 -10.14 21.51
C PRO A 2 18.00 -10.55 21.33
N PHE A 3 18.62 -10.10 20.24
CA PHE A 3 20.06 -10.25 20.00
C PHE A 3 20.66 -8.87 19.72
N GLY A 4 21.44 -8.37 20.67
CA GLY A 4 21.85 -6.96 20.66
C GLY A 4 20.64 -6.02 20.71
N ARG A 5 20.51 -5.13 19.72
CA ARG A 5 19.36 -4.22 19.57
C ARG A 5 18.25 -4.75 18.64
N GLY A 6 18.42 -5.94 18.09
CA GLY A 6 17.48 -6.53 17.13
C GLY A 6 16.67 -7.69 17.72
N CYS A 7 15.73 -8.19 16.92
CA CYS A 7 14.97 -9.41 17.20
C CYS A 7 15.15 -10.40 16.04
N THR A 8 15.02 -11.70 16.35
CA THR A 8 15.06 -12.78 15.35
C THR A 8 13.96 -13.78 15.65
N TYR A 9 13.26 -14.19 14.59
CA TYR A 9 12.16 -15.14 14.62
C TYR A 9 12.56 -16.40 13.84
N TYR A 10 12.41 -17.58 14.46
CA TYR A 10 12.55 -18.86 13.78
C TYR A 10 11.18 -19.52 13.71
N VAL A 11 10.72 -19.81 12.49
CA VAL A 11 9.44 -20.49 12.25
C VAL A 11 9.75 -21.91 11.79
N GLY A 12 9.59 -22.88 12.70
CA GLY A 12 9.96 -24.28 12.47
C GLY A 12 9.01 -25.09 11.58
N THR A 13 8.08 -24.42 10.91
CA THR A 13 7.08 -25.02 10.02
C THR A 13 6.69 -24.01 8.93
N VAL A 14 5.94 -24.46 7.92
CA VAL A 14 5.32 -23.56 6.93
C VAL A 14 3.94 -23.18 7.46
N PRO A 15 3.73 -21.93 7.92
CA PRO A 15 2.42 -21.50 8.37
C PRO A 15 1.44 -21.44 7.19
N GLU A 16 0.17 -21.69 7.47
CA GLU A 16 -0.90 -21.34 6.54
C GLU A 16 -1.00 -19.83 6.36
N ARG A 17 -1.77 -19.38 5.37
CA ARG A 17 -1.86 -17.96 4.97
C ARG A 17 -2.16 -17.03 6.15
N ASP A 18 -3.15 -17.37 6.96
CA ASP A 18 -3.59 -16.52 8.08
C ASP A 18 -2.55 -16.51 9.21
N GLY A 19 -1.87 -17.63 9.42
CA GLY A 19 -0.75 -17.74 10.36
C GLY A 19 0.44 -16.88 9.94
N LEU A 20 0.76 -16.85 8.63
CA LEU A 20 1.81 -16.00 8.10
C LEU A 20 1.44 -14.51 8.19
N ALA A 21 0.20 -14.15 7.86
CA ALA A 21 -0.29 -12.77 7.95
C ALA A 21 -0.15 -12.24 9.39
N LYS A 22 -0.65 -12.99 10.37
CA LYS A 22 -0.54 -12.62 11.79
C LYS A 22 0.90 -12.47 12.27
N LEU A 23 1.81 -13.32 11.80
CA LEU A 23 3.23 -13.21 12.12
C LEU A 23 3.83 -11.91 11.55
N LEU A 24 3.51 -11.58 10.29
CA LEU A 24 4.00 -10.36 9.65
C LEU A 24 3.43 -9.10 10.33
N ASP A 25 2.14 -9.10 10.69
CA ASP A 25 1.52 -7.99 11.41
C ASP A 25 2.23 -7.71 12.74
N MET A 26 2.49 -8.76 13.52
CA MET A 26 3.24 -8.65 14.78
C MET A 26 4.63 -8.03 14.57
N VAL A 27 5.37 -8.51 13.55
CA VAL A 27 6.72 -8.02 13.27
C VAL A 27 6.69 -6.56 12.80
N CYS A 28 5.73 -6.18 11.96
CA CYS A 28 5.55 -4.81 11.50
C CYS A 28 5.20 -3.86 12.66
N ASP A 29 4.31 -4.28 13.55
CA ASP A 29 3.90 -3.50 14.72
C ASP A 29 5.07 -3.25 15.67
N GLU A 30 5.82 -4.30 16.02
CA GLU A 30 7.01 -4.20 16.86
C GLU A 30 8.10 -3.30 16.25
N ALA A 31 8.29 -3.36 14.94
CA ALA A 31 9.28 -2.57 14.22
C ALA A 31 8.81 -1.12 13.93
N GLY A 32 7.55 -0.77 14.23
CA GLY A 32 6.99 0.54 13.90
C GLY A 32 6.77 0.74 12.40
N VAL A 33 6.75 -0.33 11.61
CA VAL A 33 6.44 -0.29 10.18
C VAL A 33 4.94 -0.07 9.99
N ARG A 34 4.57 0.74 9.02
CA ARG A 34 3.17 1.12 8.74
C ARG A 34 2.84 0.89 7.27
N PRO A 35 1.58 0.60 6.94
CA PRO A 35 1.15 0.50 5.56
C PRO A 35 1.33 1.85 4.84
N VAL A 36 1.44 1.79 3.51
CA VAL A 36 1.63 2.98 2.65
C VAL A 36 0.46 3.96 2.76
N ILE A 37 -0.75 3.42 2.95
CA ILE A 37 -1.97 4.16 3.25
C ILE A 37 -2.69 3.49 4.43
N ALA A 38 -3.47 4.26 5.18
CA ALA A 38 -4.22 3.73 6.34
C ALA A 38 -5.50 2.98 5.96
N GLU A 39 -6.07 3.30 4.79
CA GLU A 39 -7.29 2.67 4.28
C GLU A 39 -6.98 1.28 3.71
N GLU A 40 -7.73 0.28 4.16
CA GLU A 40 -7.62 -1.08 3.63
C GLU A 40 -8.24 -1.15 2.23
N THR A 41 -7.54 -1.82 1.31
CA THR A 41 -7.98 -1.96 -0.08
C THR A 41 -7.42 -3.23 -0.70
N GLU A 42 -8.15 -3.76 -1.69
CA GLU A 42 -7.66 -4.86 -2.54
C GLU A 42 -6.77 -4.38 -3.70
N LEU A 43 -6.66 -3.07 -3.90
CA LEU A 43 -5.74 -2.47 -4.86
C LEU A 43 -4.31 -2.56 -4.34
N GLU A 44 -3.36 -2.82 -5.23
CA GLU A 44 -1.95 -2.71 -4.87
C GLU A 44 -1.55 -1.23 -4.86
N VAL A 45 -1.06 -0.77 -3.70
CA VAL A 45 -0.61 0.61 -3.50
C VAL A 45 0.87 0.60 -3.13
N THR A 46 1.71 1.14 -4.01
CA THR A 46 3.14 1.30 -3.76
C THR A 46 3.54 2.78 -3.81
N ARG A 47 4.59 3.13 -3.08
CA ARG A 47 5.08 4.51 -2.98
C ARG A 47 6.57 4.59 -3.30
N ARG A 48 6.93 5.53 -4.18
CA ARG A 48 8.30 5.99 -4.38
C ARG A 48 8.46 7.38 -3.79
N VAL A 49 9.59 7.64 -3.16
CA VAL A 49 9.89 8.94 -2.55
C VAL A 49 11.11 9.52 -3.24
N THR A 50 11.01 10.79 -3.66
CA THR A 50 12.12 11.60 -4.14
C THR A 50 12.45 12.69 -3.11
N GLU A 51 13.39 13.57 -3.43
CA GLU A 51 13.69 14.74 -2.59
C GLU A 51 12.48 15.67 -2.45
N THR A 52 11.67 15.81 -3.51
CA THR A 52 10.61 16.81 -3.61
C THR A 52 9.20 16.24 -3.68
N GLN A 53 9.04 14.93 -3.90
CA GLN A 53 7.74 14.32 -4.16
C GLN A 53 7.60 12.94 -3.56
N GLU A 54 6.36 12.57 -3.24
CA GLU A 54 5.93 11.20 -3.05
C GLU A 54 5.04 10.78 -4.23
N ILE A 55 5.37 9.67 -4.87
CA ILE A 55 4.68 9.15 -6.05
C ILE A 55 4.03 7.84 -5.66
N TYR A 56 2.70 7.79 -5.74
CA TYR A 56 1.87 6.64 -5.43
C TYR A 56 1.42 5.97 -6.73
N PHE A 57 1.58 4.65 -6.79
CA PHE A 57 1.06 3.81 -7.87
C PHE A 57 -0.09 2.99 -7.29
N ILE A 58 -1.28 3.16 -7.85
CA ILE A 58 -2.49 2.46 -7.46
C ILE A 58 -2.90 1.55 -8.61
N MET A 59 -2.84 0.24 -8.40
CA MET A 59 -2.97 -0.75 -9.47
C MET A 59 -4.05 -1.78 -9.15
N ASN A 60 -4.94 -2.03 -10.10
CA ASN A 60 -5.94 -3.09 -9.98
C ASN A 60 -5.48 -4.39 -10.66
N PHE A 61 -4.97 -5.35 -9.89
CA PHE A 61 -4.62 -6.68 -10.40
C PHE A 61 -5.77 -7.70 -10.34
N LYS A 62 -6.95 -7.31 -9.83
CA LYS A 62 -8.11 -8.20 -9.76
C LYS A 62 -8.89 -8.19 -11.08
N ASP A 63 -9.62 -9.28 -11.32
CA ASP A 63 -10.54 -9.42 -12.45
C ASP A 63 -11.94 -8.84 -12.11
N GLN A 64 -11.97 -7.64 -11.55
CA GLN A 64 -13.18 -6.93 -11.16
C GLN A 64 -12.90 -5.43 -11.04
N GLU A 65 -13.93 -4.59 -11.00
CA GLU A 65 -13.77 -3.18 -10.65
C GLU A 65 -13.57 -3.01 -9.15
N LEU A 66 -12.64 -2.12 -8.75
CA LEU A 66 -12.33 -1.82 -7.36
C LEU A 66 -12.37 -0.33 -7.10
N ALA A 67 -12.90 0.05 -5.94
CA ALA A 67 -12.98 1.45 -5.54
C ALA A 67 -11.59 2.02 -5.23
N LEU A 68 -11.32 3.21 -5.76
CA LEU A 68 -10.16 4.02 -5.42
C LEU A 68 -10.21 4.40 -3.92
N PRO A 69 -9.11 4.24 -3.16
CA PRO A 69 -9.06 4.68 -1.78
C PRO A 69 -9.31 6.19 -1.66
N GLY A 70 -10.14 6.59 -0.71
CA GLY A 70 -10.57 7.96 -0.51
C GLY A 70 -9.43 8.95 -0.28
N VAL A 71 -8.29 8.48 0.26
CA VAL A 71 -7.06 9.28 0.44
C VAL A 71 -6.53 9.86 -0.87
N PHE A 72 -6.84 9.26 -2.02
CA PHE A 72 -6.40 9.75 -3.34
C PHE A 72 -7.40 10.69 -4.02
N ALA A 73 -8.62 10.82 -3.52
CA ALA A 73 -9.62 11.73 -4.08
C ALA A 73 -9.12 13.19 -4.04
N GLY A 74 -9.44 13.94 -5.09
CA GLY A 74 -8.99 15.32 -5.29
C GLY A 74 -7.54 15.46 -5.74
N LYS A 75 -6.76 14.37 -5.80
CA LYS A 75 -5.40 14.39 -6.35
C LYS A 75 -5.42 14.22 -7.86
N THR A 76 -4.40 14.71 -8.54
CA THR A 76 -4.27 14.61 -9.99
C THR A 76 -3.55 13.33 -10.37
N ASP A 77 -4.15 12.53 -11.24
CA ASP A 77 -3.48 11.41 -11.90
C ASP A 77 -2.52 11.96 -12.96
N ILE A 78 -1.22 11.69 -12.80
CA ILE A 78 -0.18 12.23 -13.67
C ILE A 78 -0.15 11.55 -15.04
N LEU A 79 -0.80 10.39 -15.19
CA LEU A 79 -0.89 9.70 -16.49
C LEU A 79 -1.92 10.37 -17.41
N THR A 80 -3.03 10.81 -16.85
CA THR A 80 -4.18 11.33 -17.61
C THR A 80 -4.40 12.84 -17.44
N GLY A 81 -3.80 13.45 -16.41
CA GLY A 81 -4.03 14.84 -16.01
C GLY A 81 -5.38 15.07 -15.33
N ARG A 82 -6.17 14.01 -15.07
CA ARG A 82 -7.51 14.13 -14.47
C ARG A 82 -7.43 14.19 -12.96
N VAL A 83 -8.36 14.91 -12.35
CA VAL A 83 -8.57 14.89 -10.90
C VAL A 83 -9.37 13.66 -10.53
N LEU A 84 -8.84 12.86 -9.59
CA LEU A 84 -9.48 11.65 -9.11
C LEU A 84 -10.69 12.00 -8.24
N THR A 85 -11.77 11.24 -8.42
CA THR A 85 -13.04 11.50 -7.72
C THR A 85 -13.29 10.52 -6.57
N VAL A 86 -14.07 10.95 -5.57
CA VAL A 86 -14.46 10.08 -4.46
C VAL A 86 -15.29 8.91 -5.00
N GLY A 87 -14.91 7.68 -4.66
CA GLY A 87 -15.60 6.48 -5.11
C GLY A 87 -15.36 6.10 -6.57
N GLU A 88 -14.39 6.72 -7.24
CA GLU A 88 -13.95 6.33 -8.58
C GLU A 88 -13.61 4.83 -8.62
N GLN A 89 -14.06 4.13 -9.67
CA GLN A 89 -13.78 2.71 -9.86
C GLN A 89 -12.60 2.55 -10.82
N LEU A 90 -11.63 1.72 -10.43
CA LEU A 90 -10.55 1.26 -11.28
C LEU A 90 -10.97 -0.05 -11.91
N LYS A 91 -10.99 -0.10 -13.25
CA LYS A 91 -11.24 -1.33 -14.01
C LYS A 91 -10.11 -2.33 -13.84
N LYS A 92 -10.36 -3.57 -14.26
CA LYS A 92 -9.32 -4.62 -14.37
C LYS A 92 -8.07 -4.07 -15.06
N TYR A 93 -6.93 -4.21 -14.40
CA TYR A 93 -5.60 -3.77 -14.88
C TYR A 93 -5.45 -2.27 -15.11
N GLU A 94 -6.40 -1.47 -14.62
CA GLU A 94 -6.27 -0.03 -14.64
C GLU A 94 -5.28 0.43 -13.56
N VAL A 95 -4.55 1.50 -13.90
CA VAL A 95 -3.53 2.11 -13.04
C VAL A 95 -3.82 3.60 -12.91
N ARG A 96 -3.66 4.12 -11.69
CA ARG A 96 -3.57 5.55 -11.40
C ARG A 96 -2.22 5.86 -10.78
N VAL A 97 -1.64 7.00 -11.15
CA VAL A 97 -0.36 7.44 -10.57
C VAL A 97 -0.53 8.85 -10.04
N VAL A 98 -0.24 9.04 -8.76
CA VAL A 98 -0.46 10.31 -8.08
C VAL A 98 0.87 10.81 -7.54
N SER A 99 1.23 12.05 -7.88
CA SER A 99 2.39 12.72 -7.27
C SER A 99 1.90 13.80 -6.30
N VAL A 100 2.44 13.79 -5.09
CA VAL A 100 2.22 14.84 -4.09
C VAL A 100 3.57 15.47 -3.72
N PRO A 101 3.64 16.80 -3.52
CA PRO A 101 4.83 17.43 -2.96
C PRO A 101 5.16 16.81 -1.62
N ARG A 102 6.43 16.53 -1.39
CA ARG A 102 6.93 16.07 -0.11
C ARG A 102 6.99 17.27 0.84
N ALA A 103 6.33 17.14 1.99
CA ALA A 103 6.37 18.12 3.07
C ALA A 103 7.71 18.08 3.81
#